data_AF-A0A2B7ZVV6-F1
#
_entry.id   AF-A0A2B7ZVV6-F1
#
_cell.length_a   1.000
_cell.length_b   1.000
_cell.length_c   1.000
_cell.angle_alpha   90.00
_cell.angle_beta   90.00
_cell.angle_gamma   90.00
#
_symmetry.space_group_name_H-M   'P 1'
#
loop_
_entity.id
_entity.type
_entity.pdbx_description
1 polymer ?
#
loop_
_entity_poly.entity_id
_entity_poly.type
_entity_poly.pdbx_seq_one_letter_code
_entity_poly.pdbx_strand_id
1 'polypeptide(L)'
;MASYFIRIHAKINHVLRQIKQILFSVFCASSKGTAETKATETPSDEIFLAPVKIDGKWGYINKAGKIVIKPQFEDARWFQEGLARIKLGGRWGYID
;
A
#
# COMPACT_ATOMS: atom_id res chain seq x y z
N MET A 1 17.79 40.10 -29.41
CA MET A 1 16.91 40.02 -28.22
C MET A 1 16.44 38.60 -27.86
N ALA A 2 16.14 37.70 -28.81
CA ALA A 2 15.64 36.34 -28.50
C ALA A 2 16.69 35.34 -27.92
N SER A 3 17.99 35.57 -28.12
CA SER A 3 19.05 34.65 -27.65
C SER A 3 19.34 34.74 -26.14
N TYR A 4 19.08 35.89 -25.52
CA TYR A 4 19.33 36.10 -24.08
C TYR A 4 18.30 35.36 -23.20
N PHE A 5 17.05 35.27 -23.66
CA PHE A 5 15.96 34.62 -22.92
C PHE A 5 16.10 33.09 -22.84
N ILE A 6 16.60 32.46 -23.91
CA ILE A 6 16.81 31.01 -23.98
C ILE A 6 17.96 30.59 -23.05
N ARG A 7 19.02 31.42 -22.97
CA ARG A 7 20.17 31.20 -22.06
C ARG A 7 19.80 31.33 -20.58
N ILE A 8 18.86 32.20 -20.24
CA ILE A 8 18.35 32.34 -18.86
C ILE A 8 17.48 31.13 -18.48
N HIS A 9 16.61 30.66 -19.38
CA HIS A 9 15.79 29.46 -19.15
C HIS A 9 16.63 28.20 -18.93
N ALA A 10 17.72 28.02 -19.68
CA ALA A 10 18.61 26.87 -19.51
C ALA A 10 19.35 26.87 -18.15
N LYS A 11 19.79 28.06 -17.67
CA LYS A 11 20.45 28.19 -16.36
C LYS A 11 19.50 27.94 -15.19
N ILE A 12 18.25 28.40 -15.28
CA ILE A 12 17.22 28.17 -14.24
C ILE A 12 16.93 26.66 -14.10
N ASN A 13 16.77 25.94 -15.21
CA ASN A 13 16.55 24.50 -15.19
C ASN A 13 17.74 23.72 -14.58
N HIS A 14 18.98 24.19 -14.78
CA HIS A 14 20.16 23.57 -14.17
C HIS A 14 20.20 23.77 -12.64
N VAL A 15 19.86 24.97 -12.16
CA VAL A 15 19.79 25.26 -10.72
C VAL A 15 18.65 24.51 -10.05
N LEU A 16 17.48 24.38 -10.72
CA LEU A 16 16.37 23.54 -10.23
C LEU A 16 16.76 22.06 -10.11
N ARG A 17 17.61 21.57 -11.02
CA ARG A 17 18.12 20.18 -10.98
C ARG A 17 19.07 19.96 -9.80
N GLN A 18 19.88 20.95 -9.45
CA GLN A 18 20.79 20.91 -8.30
C GLN A 18 20.03 21.00 -6.96
N ILE A 19 19.00 21.85 -6.87
CA ILE A 19 18.13 21.95 -5.67
C ILE A 19 17.38 20.63 -5.42
N LYS A 20 16.93 19.94 -6.48
CA LYS A 20 16.29 18.62 -6.37
C LYS A 20 17.26 17.53 -5.86
N GLN A 21 18.55 17.64 -6.16
CA GLN A 21 19.58 16.71 -5.66
C GLN A 21 19.94 16.98 -4.20
N ILE A 22 20.01 18.24 -3.79
CA ILE A 22 20.32 18.63 -2.39
C ILE A 22 19.15 18.28 -1.44
N LEU A 23 17.90 18.40 -1.90
CA LEU A 23 16.73 17.92 -1.13
C LEU A 23 16.68 16.39 -0.99
N PHE A 24 17.30 15.64 -1.92
CA PHE A 24 17.36 14.17 -1.86
C PHE A 24 18.44 13.66 -0.89
N SER A 25 19.51 14.42 -0.65
CA SER A 25 20.59 14.03 0.27
C SER A 25 20.33 14.38 1.74
N VAL A 26 19.49 15.38 2.04
CA VAL A 26 19.06 15.70 3.41
C VAL A 26 18.10 14.63 3.99
N PHE A 27 17.53 13.76 3.14
CA PHE A 27 16.70 12.64 3.58
C PHE A 27 17.47 11.31 3.69
N CYS A 28 18.80 11.35 3.86
CA CYS A 28 19.61 10.16 4.11
C CYS A 28 20.10 10.13 5.57
N ALA A 29 19.17 10.03 6.52
CA ALA A 29 19.44 9.59 7.88
C ALA A 29 18.15 9.09 8.57
N SER A 30 17.43 8.18 7.92
CA SER A 30 16.56 7.25 8.62
C SER A 30 16.50 5.96 7.81
N SER A 31 17.59 5.21 7.95
CA SER A 31 17.63 3.75 7.98
C SER A 31 16.44 2.99 7.38
N LYS A 32 16.78 2.19 6.36
CA LYS A 32 16.12 0.94 5.92
C LYS A 32 14.96 1.12 4.94
N GLY A 33 15.34 1.26 3.67
CA GLY A 33 14.69 0.46 2.64
C GLY A 33 14.91 -1.02 2.94
N THR A 34 13.94 -1.64 3.59
CA THR A 34 13.59 -3.04 3.37
C THR A 34 12.12 -3.03 3.03
N ALA A 35 11.83 -2.97 1.73
CA ALA A 35 10.62 -3.58 1.19
C ALA A 35 10.81 -5.10 1.30
N GLU A 36 10.80 -5.56 2.54
CA GLU A 36 10.63 -6.92 2.95
C GLU A 36 9.48 -6.83 3.94
N THR A 37 8.25 -6.84 3.43
CA THR A 37 7.20 -7.51 4.19
C THR A 37 7.63 -8.95 4.25
N LYS A 38 8.46 -9.21 5.25
CA LYS A 38 8.86 -10.48 5.80
C LYS A 38 7.70 -11.44 5.56
N ALA A 39 7.88 -12.36 4.63
CA ALA A 39 7.20 -13.65 4.66
C ALA A 39 7.64 -14.28 5.98
N THR A 40 6.99 -13.86 7.07
CA THR A 40 7.15 -14.46 8.37
C THR A 40 6.22 -15.64 8.31
N GLU A 41 6.80 -16.75 7.87
CA GLU A 41 6.79 -18.00 8.63
C GLU A 41 5.68 -18.01 9.67
N THR A 42 4.61 -18.69 9.32
CA THR A 42 3.51 -19.11 10.19
C THR A 42 3.97 -19.28 11.63
N PRO A 43 3.63 -18.35 12.55
CA PRO A 43 3.30 -18.75 13.89
C PRO A 43 1.86 -19.21 13.84
N SER A 44 1.60 -20.39 14.34
CA SER A 44 0.28 -20.99 14.59
C SER A 44 -0.57 -20.19 15.60
N ASP A 45 -0.55 -18.86 15.53
CA ASP A 45 -1.20 -17.92 16.43
C ASP A 45 -2.13 -17.02 15.60
N GLU A 46 -3.33 -17.55 15.32
CA GLU A 46 -4.54 -16.85 14.89
C GLU A 46 -4.32 -15.58 14.06
N ILE A 47 -4.24 -15.74 12.73
CA ILE A 47 -4.31 -14.63 11.78
C ILE A 47 -5.66 -13.93 11.96
N PHE A 48 -5.68 -12.89 12.80
CA PHE A 48 -6.90 -12.14 13.08
C PHE A 48 -7.17 -11.16 11.93
N LEU A 49 -8.09 -11.56 11.07
CA LEU A 49 -8.66 -10.74 10.01
C LEU A 49 -10.12 -10.44 10.33
N ALA A 50 -10.44 -9.16 10.40
CA ALA A 50 -11.80 -8.69 10.58
C ALA A 50 -12.41 -8.31 9.22
N PRO A 51 -13.64 -8.77 8.91
CA PRO A 51 -14.35 -8.35 7.73
C PRO A 51 -14.80 -6.91 7.91
N VAL A 52 -14.52 -6.07 6.92
CA VAL A 52 -14.93 -4.67 6.89
C VAL A 52 -15.77 -4.42 5.64
N LYS A 53 -16.84 -3.65 5.80
CA LYS A 53 -17.69 -3.24 4.69
C LYS A 53 -17.34 -1.81 4.29
N ILE A 54 -16.92 -1.64 3.04
CA ILE A 54 -16.54 -0.36 2.44
C ILE A 54 -17.29 -0.26 1.11
N ASP A 55 -18.02 0.82 0.89
CA ASP A 55 -18.78 1.09 -0.36
C ASP A 55 -19.70 -0.06 -0.79
N GLY A 56 -20.32 -0.74 0.17
CA GLY A 56 -21.23 -1.86 -0.09
C GLY A 56 -20.55 -3.20 -0.38
N LYS A 57 -19.22 -3.24 -0.47
CA LYS A 57 -18.43 -4.46 -0.65
C LYS A 57 -17.69 -4.84 0.63
N TRP A 58 -17.40 -6.12 0.77
CA TRP A 58 -16.65 -6.65 1.90
C TRP A 58 -15.20 -6.91 1.53
N GLY A 59 -14.30 -6.52 2.44
CA GLY A 59 -12.88 -6.82 2.42
C GLY A 59 -12.42 -7.23 3.81
N TYR A 60 -11.11 -7.39 3.99
CA TYR A 60 -10.53 -7.78 5.27
C TYR A 60 -9.43 -6.83 5.70
N ILE A 61 -9.45 -6.50 6.99
CA ILE A 61 -8.45 -5.69 7.65
C ILE A 61 -7.74 -6.51 8.72
N ASN A 62 -6.47 -6.22 8.93
CA ASN A 62 -5.73 -6.79 10.06
C ASN A 62 -5.97 -5.98 11.35
N LYS A 63 -5.47 -6.48 12.48
CA LYS A 63 -5.47 -5.76 13.77
C LYS A 63 -4.81 -4.37 13.72
N ALA A 64 -3.90 -4.14 12.77
CA ALA A 64 -3.26 -2.84 12.58
C ALA A 64 -4.11 -1.85 11.77
N GLY A 65 -5.34 -2.21 11.39
CA GLY A 65 -6.23 -1.36 10.60
C GLY A 65 -5.84 -1.25 9.12
N LYS A 66 -4.88 -2.07 8.66
CA LYS A 66 -4.47 -2.13 7.25
C LYS A 66 -5.39 -3.09 6.50
N ILE A 67 -5.90 -2.64 5.36
CA ILE A 67 -6.65 -3.48 4.42
C ILE A 67 -5.69 -4.52 3.84
N VAL A 68 -5.93 -5.79 4.15
CA VAL A 68 -5.19 -6.95 3.62
C VAL A 68 -5.87 -7.43 2.35
N ILE A 69 -7.20 -7.55 2.38
CA ILE A 69 -7.99 -7.92 1.20
C ILE A 69 -8.89 -6.75 0.86
N LYS A 70 -8.74 -6.23 -0.37
CA LYS A 70 -9.55 -5.11 -0.85
C LYS A 70 -11.04 -5.48 -0.84
N PRO A 71 -11.94 -4.51 -0.59
CA PRO A 71 -13.38 -4.72 -0.65
C PRO A 71 -13.81 -5.17 -2.06
N GLN A 72 -14.08 -6.46 -2.22
CA GLN A 72 -14.46 -7.05 -3.51
C GLN A 72 -15.58 -8.09 -3.39
N PHE A 73 -15.85 -8.56 -2.18
CA PHE A 73 -16.86 -9.59 -1.94
C PHE A 73 -18.24 -8.96 -1.73
N GLU A 74 -19.28 -9.70 -2.10
CA GLU A 74 -20.67 -9.33 -1.81
C GLU A 74 -21.01 -9.55 -0.33
N ASP A 75 -20.39 -10.58 0.26
CA ASP A 75 -20.52 -10.92 1.67
C ASP A 75 -19.23 -11.58 2.18
N ALA A 76 -18.90 -11.37 3.45
CA ALA A 76 -17.69 -11.91 4.07
C ALA A 76 -17.93 -12.18 5.55
N ARG A 77 -17.69 -13.42 5.98
CA ARG A 77 -17.76 -13.82 7.39
C ARG A 77 -16.41 -13.63 8.09
N TRP A 78 -16.44 -13.64 9.42
CA TRP A 78 -15.25 -13.67 10.26
C TRP A 78 -14.40 -14.90 9.94
N PHE A 79 -13.08 -14.74 10.00
CA PHE A 79 -12.15 -15.86 10.02
C PHE A 79 -12.37 -16.65 11.32
N GLN A 80 -12.60 -17.95 11.19
CA GLN A 80 -12.65 -18.91 12.28
C GLN A 80 -11.73 -20.06 11.93
N GLU A 81 -10.80 -20.39 12.82
CA GLU A 81 -9.85 -21.51 12.61
C GLU A 81 -9.03 -21.40 11.30
N GLY A 82 -8.70 -20.17 10.87
CA GLY A 82 -7.97 -19.90 9.63
C GLY A 82 -8.85 -19.82 8.37
N LEU A 83 -10.12 -20.23 8.44
CA LEU A 83 -11.02 -20.22 7.29
C LEU A 83 -12.08 -19.11 7.41
N ALA A 84 -12.38 -18.44 6.31
CA ALA A 84 -13.52 -17.53 6.22
C ALA A 84 -14.43 -17.87 5.04
N ARG A 85 -15.74 -17.75 5.26
CA ARG A 85 -16.74 -17.95 4.21
C ARG A 85 -17.05 -16.61 3.53
N ILE A 86 -16.85 -16.54 2.21
CA ILE A 86 -17.11 -15.35 1.40
C ILE A 86 -18.14 -15.63 0.31
N LYS A 87 -18.80 -14.57 -0.16
CA LYS A 87 -19.73 -14.62 -1.28
C LYS A 87 -19.21 -13.75 -2.42
N LEU A 88 -19.09 -14.34 -3.61
CA LEU A 88 -18.65 -13.65 -4.83
C LEU A 88 -19.45 -14.16 -6.02
N GLY A 89 -20.06 -13.24 -6.79
CA GLY A 89 -20.84 -13.58 -7.97
C GLY A 89 -22.04 -14.48 -7.66
N GLY A 90 -22.71 -14.23 -6.53
CA GLY A 90 -23.83 -15.05 -6.06
C GLY A 90 -23.46 -16.42 -5.46
N ARG A 91 -22.19 -16.84 -5.47
CA ARG A 91 -21.74 -18.14 -4.96
C ARG A 91 -20.97 -18.01 -3.65
N TRP A 92 -21.11 -18.99 -2.77
CA TRP A 92 -20.35 -19.07 -1.52
C TRP A 92 -19.07 -19.88 -1.73
N GLY A 93 -17.97 -19.40 -1.17
CA GLY A 93 -16.67 -20.06 -1.15
C GLY A 93 -15.97 -19.88 0.19
N TYR A 94 -14.83 -20.56 0.36
CA TYR A 94 -13.96 -20.43 1.52
C TYR A 94 -12.61 -19.86 1.10
N ILE A 95 -12.02 -19.07 1.97
CA ILE A 95 -10.65 -18.54 1.85
C ILE A 95 -9.88 -18.91 3.12
N ASP A 96 -8.59 -19.20 2.93
CA ASP A 96 -7.56 -19.48 3.94
C ASP A 96 -6.42 -18.47 3.74
#